data_AF-A0A2M7Z3W6-F1
#
_entry.id   AF-A0A2M7Z3W6-F1
#
_cell.length_a   1.000
_cell.length_b   1.000
_cell.length_c   1.000
_cell.angle_alpha   90.00
_cell.angle_beta   90.00
_cell.angle_gamma   90.00
#
_symmetry.space_group_name_H-M   'P 1'
#
loop_
_entity.id
_entity.type
_entity.pdbx_description
1 polymer ?
#
loop_
_entity_poly.entity_id
_entity_poly.type
_entity_poly.pdbx_seq_one_letter_code
_entity_poly.pdbx_strand_id
1 'polypeptide(L)' 'DLQNIATHELGHGVGLGDVYETACSEVTMYGYSNYGETQKRTLEAPDITGLQTLYGK' A
#
# COMPACT_ATOMS: atom_id res chain seq x y z
N ASP A 1 2.25 -9.59 -8.13
CA ASP A 1 0.93 -9.67 -8.80
C ASP A 1 0.62 -8.33 -9.47
N LEU A 2 0.01 -8.28 -10.66
CA LEU A 2 -0.15 -7.00 -11.39
C LEU A 2 -1.00 -5.99 -10.61
N GLN A 3 -2.14 -6.41 -10.06
CA GLN A 3 -3.03 -5.50 -9.33
C GLN A 3 -2.38 -5.01 -8.04
N ASN A 4 -1.73 -5.90 -7.28
CA ASN A 4 -0.94 -5.55 -6.08
C ASN A 4 0.09 -4.46 -6.38
N ILE A 5 0.94 -4.66 -7.40
CA ILE A 5 1.95 -3.68 -7.81
C ILE A 5 1.30 -2.38 -8.28
N ALA A 6 0.27 -2.46 -9.11
CA ALA A 6 -0.40 -1.25 -9.59
C ALA A 6 -1.04 -0.44 -8.45
N THR A 7 -1.65 -1.09 -7.45
CA THR A 7 -2.21 -0.40 -6.28
C THR A 7 -1.11 0.29 -5.47
N HIS A 8 0.06 -0.35 -5.28
CA HIS A 8 1.22 0.22 -4.62
C HIS A 8 1.74 1.49 -5.34
N GLU A 9 1.98 1.40 -6.65
CA GLU A 9 2.49 2.53 -7.44
C GLU A 9 1.47 3.68 -7.52
N LEU A 10 0.17 3.36 -7.56
CA LEU A 10 -0.88 4.39 -7.47
C LEU A 10 -0.86 5.08 -6.10
N GLY A 11 -0.52 4.36 -5.03
CA GLY A 11 -0.28 4.93 -3.70
C GLY A 11 0.79 6.01 -3.71
N HIS A 12 1.92 5.77 -4.39
CA HIS A 12 2.94 6.82 -4.62
C HIS A 12 2.39 7.99 -5.45
N GLY A 13 1.61 7.69 -6.48
CA GLY A 13 0.95 8.71 -7.31
C GLY A 13 0.05 9.66 -6.53
N VAL A 14 -0.50 9.22 -5.39
CA VAL A 14 -1.31 10.03 -4.45
C VAL A 14 -0.55 10.42 -3.18
N GLY A 15 0.79 10.31 -3.19
CA GLY A 15 1.65 10.86 -2.14
C GLY A 15 1.90 9.96 -0.93
N LEU A 16 1.50 8.69 -0.95
CA LEU A 16 1.91 7.73 0.07
C LEU A 16 3.37 7.28 -0.15
N GLY A 17 4.09 7.06 0.94
CA GLY A 17 5.46 6.54 0.92
C GLY A 17 5.52 5.06 1.26
N ASP A 18 6.64 4.43 0.94
CA ASP A 18 6.91 3.04 1.32
C ASP A 18 6.97 2.84 2.84
N VAL A 19 6.57 1.64 3.27
CA VAL A 19 6.82 1.09 4.61
C VAL A 19 7.61 -0.20 4.51
N TYR A 20 8.43 -0.49 5.52
CA TYR A 20 9.38 -1.60 5.48
C TYR A 20 9.38 -2.46 6.74
N GLU A 21 8.53 -2.12 7.71
CA GLU A 21 8.30 -2.92 8.90
C GLU A 21 7.65 -4.26 8.51
N THR A 22 8.22 -5.37 8.97
CA THR A 22 7.72 -6.71 8.64
C THR A 22 6.27 -6.93 9.11
N ALA A 23 5.83 -6.22 10.16
CA ALA A 23 4.45 -6.25 10.63
C ALA A 23 3.47 -5.60 9.64
N CYS A 24 3.96 -4.83 8.68
CA CYS A 24 3.18 -4.19 7.63
C CYS A 24 3.22 -4.95 6.30
N SER A 25 3.72 -6.20 6.25
CA SER A 25 3.95 -6.92 4.99
C SER A 25 2.70 -7.08 4.10
N GLU A 26 1.51 -6.94 4.68
CA GLU A 26 0.22 -7.10 4.02
C GLU A 26 -0.43 -5.77 3.59
N VAL A 27 0.12 -4.62 3.98
CA VAL A 27 -0.43 -3.30 3.60
C VAL A 27 0.03 -2.90 2.19
N THR A 28 -0.74 -2.07 1.51
CA THR A 28 -0.48 -1.67 0.12
C THR A 28 0.91 -1.08 -0.05
N MET A 29 1.31 -0.20 0.86
CA MET A 29 2.58 0.53 0.76
C MET A 29 3.82 -0.25 1.25
N TYR A 30 3.70 -1.55 1.56
CA TYR A 30 4.89 -2.32 1.88
C TYR A 30 5.80 -2.47 0.66
N GLY A 31 7.05 -2.02 0.78
CA GLY A 31 7.98 -1.87 -0.34
C GLY A 31 8.46 -3.16 -1.01
N TYR A 32 7.98 -4.33 -0.57
CA TYR A 32 8.30 -5.62 -1.18
C TYR A 32 7.03 -6.36 -1.60
N SER A 33 7.08 -7.02 -2.76
CA SER A 33 5.98 -7.82 -3.28
C SER A 33 6.50 -9.09 -3.94
N ASN A 34 5.79 -10.19 -3.77
CA ASN A 34 6.16 -11.50 -4.32
C ASN A 34 5.21 -11.98 -5.44
N TYR A 35 5.66 -12.98 -6.20
CA TYR A 35 4.82 -13.62 -7.21
C TYR A 35 3.58 -14.24 -6.55
N GLY A 36 2.40 -13.99 -7.14
CA GLY A 36 1.12 -14.52 -6.64
C GLY A 36 0.57 -13.84 -5.38
N GLU A 37 1.24 -12.83 -4.83
CA GLU A 37 0.76 -12.16 -3.61
C GLU A 37 -0.44 -11.25 -3.90
N THR A 38 -1.59 -11.51 -3.28
CA THR A 38 -2.84 -10.78 -3.56
C THR A 38 -3.38 -9.97 -2.39
N GLN A 39 -2.81 -10.11 -1.19
CA GLN A 39 -3.22 -9.35 0.00
C GLN A 39 -3.15 -7.82 -0.20
N LYS A 40 -2.09 -7.30 -0.83
CA LYS A 40 -1.89 -5.85 -1.06
C LYS A 40 -2.70 -5.26 -2.23
N ARG A 41 -3.80 -5.91 -2.65
CA ARG A 41 -4.70 -5.37 -3.69
C ARG A 41 -5.72 -4.38 -3.13
N THR A 42 -5.97 -4.45 -1.83
CA THR A 42 -6.92 -3.62 -1.08
C THR A 42 -6.19 -2.74 -0.07
N LEU A 43 -6.83 -1.63 0.31
CA LEU A 43 -6.27 -0.72 1.29
C LEU A 43 -6.48 -1.24 2.71
N GLU A 44 -5.39 -1.35 3.45
CA GLU A 44 -5.43 -1.65 4.88
C GLU A 44 -5.55 -0.36 5.70
N ALA A 45 -5.84 -0.50 7.00
CA ALA A 45 -6.05 0.65 7.89
C ALA A 45 -4.91 1.69 7.85
N PRO A 46 -3.61 1.32 7.78
CA PRO A 46 -2.53 2.29 7.61
C PRO A 46 -2.60 3.07 6.29
N ASP A 47 -2.94 2.41 5.17
CA ASP A 47 -3.08 3.06 3.86
C ASP A 47 -4.21 4.10 3.89
N ILE A 48 -5.36 3.74 4.47
CA ILE A 48 -6.51 4.63 4.64
C ILE A 48 -6.16 5.82 5.54
N THR A 49 -5.46 5.56 6.65
CA THR A 49 -5.04 6.61 7.60
C THR A 49 -4.06 7.58 6.94
N GLY A 50 -3.12 7.07 6.13
CA GLY A 50 -2.21 7.90 5.34
C GLY A 50 -2.96 8.81 4.37
N LEU A 51 -3.91 8.26 3.61
CA LEU A 51 -4.75 9.03 2.67
C LEU A 51 -5.58 10.09 3.40
N GLN A 52 -6.18 9.75 4.53
CA GLN A 52 -6.95 10.70 5.34
C GLN A 52 -6.08 11.80 5.94
N THR A 53 -4.81 11.51 6.23
CA THR A 53 -3.84 12.52 6.68
C THR A 53 -3.50 13.51 5.57
N LEU A 54 -3.40 13.04 4.33
CA LEU A 54 -3.07 13.87 3.16
C LEU A 54 -4.28 14.68 2.64
N TYR A 55 -5.47 14.07 2.62
CA TYR A 55 -6.63 14.60 1.89
C TYR A 55 -7.85 14.88 2.76
N GLY A 56 -7.80 14.57 4.05
CA GLY A 56 -8.95 14.67 4.94
C GLY A 56 -9.91 13.48 4.83
N LYS A 57 -11.04 13.58 5.53
CA LYS A 57 -12.04 12.53 5.63
C LYS A 57 -13.20 12.72 4.67
#